data_AF-A0A396JV94-F1
#
_entry.id   AF-A0A396JV94-F1
#
_cell.length_a   1.000
_cell.length_b   1.000
_cell.length_c   1.000
_cell.angle_alpha   90.00
_cell.angle_beta   90.00
_cell.angle_gamma   90.00
#
_symmetry.space_group_name_H-M   'P 1'
#
loop_
_entity.id
_entity.type
_entity.pdbx_description
1 polymer ?
#
loop_
_entity_poly.entity_id
_entity_poly.type
_entity_poly.pdbx_seq_one_letter_code
_entity_poly.pdbx_strand_id
1 'polypeptide(L)'
;MDQKHLKNVLFFLLALAAAHCAKAINYVVSNNAEASTGAARFDKEIVGVIIENIDGLAFASNDIIHISAGYIEKYREDVKKEIAGLIYHEMAHILQWDGNGKAPSGLTEGIADFMRMKAGYASDLWSPAGVGDQWDQGYEVTAHFLHYCDNLKNGFVADLNKKLKTDYSESYFNDLLGKPVAQLWSDYKAMYNN
;
A
#
# COMPACT_ATOMS: atom_id res chain seq x y z
N MET A 1 11.57 44.16 27.01
CA MET A 1 12.02 42.76 27.14
C MET A 1 13.43 42.68 26.58
N ASP A 2 14.42 42.24 27.35
CA ASP A 2 15.81 42.26 26.88
C ASP A 2 16.07 41.17 25.81
N GLN A 3 17.14 41.33 25.05
CA GLN A 3 17.48 40.49 23.91
C GLN A 3 17.84 39.03 24.32
N LYS A 4 18.25 38.82 25.57
CA LYS A 4 18.55 37.51 26.16
C LYS A 4 17.25 36.80 26.56
N HIS A 5 16.28 37.53 27.10
CA HIS A 5 14.92 37.04 27.36
C HIS A 5 14.18 36.68 26.07
N LEU A 6 14.31 37.48 25.01
CA LEU A 6 13.70 37.16 23.71
C LEU A 6 14.29 35.90 23.07
N LYS A 7 15.62 35.70 23.15
CA LYS A 7 16.29 34.47 22.67
C LYS A 7 15.86 33.24 23.47
N ASN A 8 15.75 33.35 24.79
CA ASN A 8 15.32 32.25 25.64
C ASN A 8 13.86 31.86 25.37
N VAL A 9 12.97 32.83 25.16
CA VAL A 9 11.56 32.57 24.80
C VAL A 9 11.45 31.93 23.43
N LEU A 10 12.24 32.38 22.44
CA LEU A 10 12.26 31.79 21.09
C LEU A 10 12.79 30.34 21.11
N PHE A 11 13.82 30.08 21.91
CA PHE A 11 14.39 28.73 22.07
C PHE A 11 13.41 27.78 22.77
N PHE A 12 12.68 28.27 23.78
CA PHE A 12 11.61 27.50 24.42
C PHE A 12 10.46 27.21 23.47
N LEU A 13 10.03 28.17 22.64
CA LEU A 13 8.97 27.95 21.64
C LEU A 13 9.39 26.96 20.54
N LEU A 14 10.65 27.02 20.08
CA LEU A 14 11.22 26.06 19.12
C LEU A 14 11.35 24.66 19.73
N ALA A 15 11.78 24.54 20.99
CA ALA A 15 11.84 23.27 21.71
C ALA A 15 10.43 22.70 22.00
N LEU A 16 9.44 23.56 22.29
CA LEU A 16 8.05 23.16 22.49
C LEU A 16 7.40 22.69 21.19
N ALA A 17 7.70 23.35 20.05
CA ALA A 17 7.26 22.94 18.72
C ALA A 17 7.91 21.60 18.32
N ALA A 18 9.21 21.42 18.54
CA ALA A 18 9.89 20.15 18.31
C ALA A 18 9.34 19.02 19.20
N ALA A 19 9.01 19.31 20.47
CA ALA A 19 8.40 18.35 21.39
C ALA A 19 6.93 18.01 21.03
N HIS A 20 6.23 18.90 20.32
CA HIS A 20 4.89 18.61 19.78
C HIS A 20 4.94 17.90 18.41
N CYS A 21 6.04 18.02 17.66
CA CYS A 21 6.26 17.28 16.42
C CYS A 21 6.81 15.86 16.65
N ALA A 22 7.44 15.58 17.79
CA ALA A 22 8.07 14.29 18.10
C ALA A 22 7.20 13.36 18.97
N LYS A 23 5.88 13.43 18.89
CA LYS A 23 5.03 12.39 19.48
C LYS A 23 4.84 11.26 18.45
N ALA A 24 5.64 10.21 18.58
CA ALA A 24 5.34 8.93 17.94
C ALA A 24 3.94 8.50 18.40
N ILE A 25 2.98 8.44 17.48
CA ILE A 25 1.65 7.93 17.76
C ILE A 25 1.72 6.41 17.56
N ASN A 26 1.59 5.67 18.66
CA ASN A 26 1.44 4.22 18.58
C ASN A 26 0.01 3.90 18.13
N TYR A 27 -0.15 3.43 16.90
CA TYR A 27 -1.39 2.79 16.45
C TYR A 27 -1.26 1.28 16.64
N VAL A 28 -2.16 0.69 17.44
CA VAL A 28 -2.29 -0.76 17.54
C VAL A 28 -3.36 -1.18 16.54
N VAL A 29 -2.96 -1.87 15.47
CA VAL A 29 -3.88 -2.46 14.50
C VAL A 29 -4.26 -3.86 15.00
N SER A 30 -5.53 -4.08 15.36
CA SER A 30 -6.03 -5.40 15.72
C SER A 30 -6.51 -6.17 14.47
N ASN A 31 -6.07 -7.41 14.34
CA ASN A 31 -6.47 -8.29 13.24
C ASN A 31 -7.84 -8.94 13.54
N ASN A 32 -8.88 -8.55 12.79
CA ASN A 32 -10.22 -9.15 12.89
C ASN A 32 -10.48 -10.26 11.84
N ALA A 33 -9.46 -10.73 11.13
CA ALA A 33 -9.60 -11.62 9.99
C ALA A 33 -9.28 -13.10 10.31
N GLU A 34 -9.40 -13.54 11.57
CA GLU A 34 -8.94 -14.84 12.12
C GLU A 34 -9.21 -16.09 11.26
N ALA A 35 -10.23 -16.07 10.39
CA ALA A 35 -10.56 -17.17 9.49
C ALA A 35 -9.86 -17.14 8.10
N SER A 36 -9.09 -16.10 7.78
CA SER A 36 -8.43 -15.96 6.48
C SER A 36 -7.03 -16.58 6.47
N THR A 37 -6.60 -17.13 5.33
CA THR A 37 -5.22 -17.62 5.17
C THR A 37 -4.18 -16.51 5.37
N GLY A 38 -4.54 -15.23 5.18
CA GLY A 38 -3.70 -14.08 5.51
C GLY A 38 -3.59 -13.82 7.02
N ALA A 39 -4.65 -14.10 7.79
CA ALA A 39 -4.64 -13.95 9.24
C ALA A 39 -3.74 -14.94 9.97
N ALA A 40 -3.42 -16.10 9.38
CA ALA A 40 -2.41 -16.99 9.95
C ALA A 40 -1.00 -16.35 10.02
N ARG A 41 -0.72 -15.31 9.20
CA ARG A 41 0.52 -14.53 9.27
C ARG A 41 0.49 -13.46 10.37
N PHE A 42 -0.69 -13.09 10.86
CA PHE A 42 -0.90 -12.12 11.95
C PHE A 42 -0.73 -12.70 13.36
N ASP A 43 -0.47 -14.00 13.53
CA ASP A 43 -0.31 -14.67 14.83
C ASP A 43 0.97 -14.24 15.60
N LYS A 44 1.67 -13.21 15.10
CA LYS A 44 2.82 -12.55 15.75
C LYS A 44 2.57 -11.04 15.76
N GLU A 45 1.76 -10.61 16.72
CA GLU A 45 1.32 -9.22 16.89
C GLU A 45 2.50 -8.25 17.10
N ILE A 46 2.77 -7.42 16.08
CA ILE A 46 2.64 -5.96 16.08
C ILE A 46 3.31 -5.52 14.77
N VAL A 47 2.53 -4.97 13.84
CA VAL A 47 3.14 -4.17 12.79
C VAL A 47 3.53 -2.82 13.40
N GLY A 48 4.84 -2.62 13.57
CA GLY A 48 5.35 -1.33 14.01
C GLY A 48 5.16 -0.29 12.90
N VAL A 49 4.86 0.96 13.26
CA VAL A 49 4.90 2.06 12.30
C VAL A 49 5.91 3.08 12.81
N ILE A 50 6.94 3.36 12.02
CA ILE A 50 7.98 4.35 12.32
C ILE A 50 7.87 5.47 11.28
N ILE A 51 7.77 6.71 11.75
CA ILE A 51 7.92 7.89 10.91
C ILE A 51 9.35 8.41 11.08
N GLU A 52 10.15 8.33 10.04
CA GLU A 52 11.55 8.75 10.07
C GLU A 52 12.02 9.30 8.73
N ASN A 53 13.26 9.81 8.68
CA ASN A 53 13.83 10.30 7.43
C ASN A 53 14.37 9.11 6.62
N ILE A 54 13.61 8.71 5.61
CA ILE A 54 13.96 7.68 4.63
C ILE A 54 13.89 8.25 3.22
N ASP A 55 14.59 7.59 2.29
CA ASP A 55 14.37 7.77 0.86
C ASP A 55 13.06 7.09 0.43
N GLY A 56 12.33 7.69 -0.51
CA GLY A 56 11.03 7.18 -0.95
C GLY A 56 9.85 7.63 -0.07
N LEU A 57 8.70 6.95 -0.24
CA LEU A 57 7.45 7.30 0.46
C LEU A 57 7.26 6.49 1.74
N ALA A 58 7.35 5.17 1.61
CA ALA A 58 7.29 4.20 2.68
C ALA A 58 7.98 2.89 2.26
N PHE A 59 8.25 2.00 3.21
CA PHE A 59 8.60 0.60 2.96
C PHE A 59 8.25 -0.26 4.19
N ALA A 60 8.06 -1.56 3.99
CA ALA A 60 7.97 -2.56 5.05
C ALA A 60 9.22 -3.44 5.16
N SER A 61 9.70 -3.67 6.39
CA SER A 61 10.78 -4.62 6.68
C SER A 61 10.66 -5.18 8.09
N ASN A 62 10.87 -6.49 8.26
CA ASN A 62 10.77 -7.18 9.55
C ASN A 62 9.46 -6.85 10.31
N ASP A 63 8.34 -6.85 9.58
CA ASP A 63 7.01 -6.51 10.10
C ASP A 63 6.91 -5.06 10.65
N ILE A 64 7.83 -4.17 10.28
CA ILE A 64 7.77 -2.74 10.59
C ILE A 64 7.56 -1.95 9.30
N ILE A 65 6.58 -1.04 9.32
CA ILE A 65 6.32 -0.06 8.28
C ILE A 65 7.09 1.22 8.61
N HIS A 66 7.87 1.71 7.66
CA HIS A 66 8.61 2.94 7.74
C HIS A 66 7.99 3.95 6.78
N ILE A 67 7.67 5.16 7.24
CA ILE A 67 7.06 6.23 6.43
C ILE A 67 7.95 7.47 6.47
N SER A 68 8.17 8.09 5.30
CA SER A 68 9.04 9.25 5.17
C SER A 68 8.46 10.50 5.83
N ALA A 69 9.13 10.98 6.88
CA ALA A 69 8.81 12.23 7.55
C ALA A 69 8.93 13.43 6.59
N GLY A 70 9.96 13.42 5.73
CA GLY A 70 10.19 14.47 4.74
C GLY A 70 9.14 14.49 3.61
N TYR A 71 8.55 13.34 3.28
CA TYR A 71 7.39 13.27 2.39
C TYR A 71 6.14 13.85 3.06
N ILE A 72 5.84 13.40 4.29
CA ILE A 72 4.68 13.88 5.06
C ILE A 72 4.72 15.40 5.22
N GLU A 73 5.88 15.98 5.55
CA GLU A 73 6.06 17.43 5.69
C GLU A 73 5.71 18.21 4.40
N LYS A 74 5.95 17.60 3.24
CA LYS A 74 5.75 18.22 1.92
C LYS A 74 4.38 17.91 1.31
N TYR A 75 3.64 16.94 1.84
CA TYR A 75 2.31 16.60 1.36
C TYR A 75 1.33 17.76 1.65
N ARG A 76 0.41 18.02 0.72
CA ARG A 76 -0.49 19.19 0.78
C ARG A 76 -1.98 18.83 0.74
N GLU A 77 -2.31 17.60 0.39
CA GLU A 77 -3.69 17.10 0.38
C GLU A 77 -4.06 16.52 1.75
N ASP A 78 -5.01 15.59 1.81
CA ASP A 78 -5.40 14.92 3.05
C ASP A 78 -4.29 13.96 3.54
N VAL A 79 -3.41 14.50 4.38
CA VAL A 79 -2.28 13.76 4.97
C VAL A 79 -2.72 12.55 5.80
N LYS A 80 -3.91 12.59 6.43
CA LYS A 80 -4.41 11.46 7.22
C LYS A 80 -4.80 10.31 6.29
N LYS A 81 -5.50 10.63 5.21
CA LYS A 81 -5.86 9.66 4.16
C LYS A 81 -4.61 9.07 3.51
N GLU A 82 -3.59 9.89 3.23
CA GLU A 82 -2.33 9.41 2.63
C GLU A 82 -1.56 8.48 3.57
N ILE A 83 -1.37 8.86 4.84
CA ILE A 83 -0.68 8.00 5.83
C ILE A 83 -1.43 6.68 5.99
N ALA A 84 -2.76 6.70 6.11
CA ALA A 84 -3.55 5.48 6.16
C ALA A 84 -3.35 4.64 4.89
N GLY A 85 -3.37 5.26 3.71
CA GLY A 85 -3.14 4.58 2.45
C GLY A 85 -1.77 3.90 2.36
N LEU A 86 -0.70 4.59 2.74
CA LEU A 86 0.66 4.02 2.82
C LEU A 86 0.71 2.84 3.79
N ILE A 87 0.06 2.93 4.95
CA ILE A 87 0.00 1.79 5.90
C ILE A 87 -0.69 0.58 5.25
N TYR A 88 -1.81 0.78 4.53
CA TYR A 88 -2.48 -0.34 3.85
C TYR A 88 -1.63 -0.97 2.74
N HIS A 89 -0.92 -0.14 1.97
CA HIS A 89 0.01 -0.60 0.93
C HIS A 89 1.14 -1.44 1.55
N GLU A 90 1.85 -0.91 2.55
CA GLU A 90 2.96 -1.61 3.17
C GLU A 90 2.53 -2.84 3.98
N MET A 91 1.35 -2.78 4.61
CA MET A 91 0.74 -3.94 5.25
C MET A 91 0.46 -5.05 4.23
N ALA A 92 0.08 -4.72 2.99
CA ALA A 92 -0.11 -5.73 1.96
C ALA A 92 1.21 -6.44 1.63
N HIS A 93 2.34 -5.73 1.53
CA HIS A 93 3.65 -6.38 1.39
C HIS A 93 4.00 -7.31 2.56
N ILE A 94 3.63 -6.94 3.79
CA ILE A 94 3.77 -7.79 4.97
C ILE A 94 2.86 -9.01 4.92
N LEU A 95 1.75 -9.03 4.17
CA LEU A 95 0.79 -10.13 4.20
C LEU A 95 0.81 -11.01 2.95
N GLN A 96 1.16 -10.44 1.82
CA GLN A 96 1.11 -11.10 0.53
C GLN A 96 2.28 -12.07 0.32
N TRP A 97 2.06 -13.02 -0.56
CA TRP A 97 3.11 -13.88 -1.09
C TRP A 97 3.57 -13.32 -2.43
N ASP A 98 4.85 -13.52 -2.74
CA ASP A 98 5.52 -12.99 -3.94
C ASP A 98 5.98 -14.09 -4.91
N GLY A 99 5.46 -15.32 -4.75
CA GLY A 99 5.88 -16.45 -5.57
C GLY A 99 7.31 -16.92 -5.28
N ASN A 100 7.82 -16.72 -4.05
CA ASN A 100 9.25 -16.86 -3.73
C ASN A 100 10.13 -15.94 -4.61
N GLY A 101 9.71 -14.68 -4.75
CA GLY A 101 10.36 -13.65 -5.57
C GLY A 101 10.21 -13.83 -7.08
N LYS A 102 9.32 -14.73 -7.54
CA LYS A 102 9.09 -14.99 -8.97
C LYS A 102 7.91 -14.21 -9.55
N ALA A 103 7.03 -13.68 -8.71
CA ALA A 103 5.97 -12.80 -9.18
C ALA A 103 6.58 -11.52 -9.77
N PRO A 104 6.04 -10.99 -10.88
CA PRO A 104 6.46 -9.71 -11.42
C PRO A 104 6.32 -8.63 -10.34
N SER A 105 7.31 -7.75 -10.21
CA SER A 105 7.28 -6.69 -9.20
C SER A 105 6.03 -5.83 -9.34
N GLY A 106 5.60 -5.50 -10.56
CA GLY A 106 4.38 -4.71 -10.74
C GLY A 106 3.09 -5.45 -10.33
N LEU A 107 3.05 -6.78 -10.38
CA LEU A 107 1.95 -7.53 -9.76
C LEU A 107 1.98 -7.39 -8.22
N THR A 108 3.17 -7.52 -7.63
CA THR A 108 3.40 -7.38 -6.19
C THR A 108 3.01 -5.98 -5.68
N GLU A 109 3.42 -4.92 -6.38
CA GLU A 109 3.01 -3.53 -6.09
C GLU A 109 1.51 -3.29 -6.34
N GLY A 110 0.98 -3.85 -7.44
CA GLY A 110 -0.43 -3.69 -7.78
C GLY A 110 -1.38 -4.36 -6.80
N ILE A 111 -1.00 -5.50 -6.19
CA ILE A 111 -1.77 -6.11 -5.09
C ILE A 111 -1.77 -5.17 -3.87
N ALA A 112 -0.64 -4.54 -3.56
CA ALA A 112 -0.55 -3.61 -2.44
C ALA A 112 -1.46 -2.39 -2.63
N ASP A 113 -1.44 -1.78 -3.82
CA ASP A 113 -2.34 -0.68 -4.14
C ASP A 113 -3.81 -1.11 -4.31
N PHE A 114 -4.08 -2.34 -4.74
CA PHE A 114 -5.43 -2.89 -4.72
C PHE A 114 -5.98 -2.97 -3.29
N MET A 115 -5.17 -3.39 -2.31
CA MET A 115 -5.58 -3.41 -0.90
C MET A 115 -5.85 -2.00 -0.36
N ARG A 116 -4.95 -1.05 -0.65
CA ARG A 116 -5.14 0.38 -0.33
C ARG A 116 -6.45 0.92 -0.94
N MET A 117 -6.74 0.59 -2.19
CA MET A 117 -7.97 1.00 -2.88
C MET A 117 -9.22 0.38 -2.26
N LYS A 118 -9.24 -0.95 -2.02
CA LYS A 118 -10.40 -1.65 -1.43
C LYS A 118 -10.71 -1.19 0.00
N ALA A 119 -9.70 -0.70 0.73
CA ALA A 119 -9.88 -0.09 2.04
C ALA A 119 -10.43 1.34 1.99
N GLY A 120 -10.61 1.94 0.80
CA GLY A 120 -11.12 3.30 0.63
C GLY A 120 -10.06 4.40 0.68
N TYR A 121 -8.77 4.04 0.57
CA TYR A 121 -7.64 4.95 0.67
C TYR A 121 -6.87 5.13 -0.64
N ALA A 122 -7.51 4.87 -1.80
CA ALA A 122 -6.95 5.24 -3.10
C ALA A 122 -6.57 6.74 -3.10
N SER A 123 -5.40 7.07 -3.64
CA SER A 123 -4.94 8.46 -3.68
C SER A 123 -5.76 9.26 -4.68
N ASP A 124 -6.06 10.52 -4.35
CA ASP A 124 -6.74 11.43 -5.29
C ASP A 124 -5.82 11.88 -6.43
N LEU A 125 -4.52 11.58 -6.34
CA LEU A 125 -3.50 11.86 -7.36
C LEU A 125 -3.28 10.69 -8.33
N TRP A 126 -3.96 9.55 -8.13
CA TRP A 126 -3.79 8.39 -8.99
C TRP A 126 -4.33 8.62 -10.39
N SER A 127 -3.64 8.02 -11.35
CA SER A 127 -4.12 7.95 -12.73
C SER A 127 -5.46 7.21 -12.78
N PRO A 128 -6.41 7.62 -13.64
CA PRO A 128 -7.71 6.97 -13.71
C PRO A 128 -7.60 5.54 -14.25
N ALA A 129 -8.62 4.71 -13.98
CA ALA A 129 -8.72 3.39 -14.60
C ALA A 129 -8.68 3.46 -16.13
N GLY A 130 -8.11 2.43 -16.74
CA GLY A 130 -7.92 2.32 -18.19
C GLY A 130 -6.60 2.88 -18.72
N VAL A 131 -5.78 3.57 -17.91
CA VAL A 131 -4.43 3.98 -18.33
C VAL A 131 -3.41 2.83 -18.25
N GLY A 132 -2.18 3.08 -18.70
CA GLY A 132 -1.07 2.13 -18.66
C GLY A 132 -0.99 1.23 -19.90
N ASP A 133 0.19 0.63 -20.06
CA ASP A 133 0.59 -0.12 -21.27
C ASP A 133 0.53 -1.63 -21.06
N GLN A 134 0.72 -2.12 -19.83
CA GLN A 134 0.71 -3.54 -19.50
C GLN A 134 0.05 -3.82 -18.13
N TRP A 135 -0.41 -5.06 -17.97
CA TRP A 135 -1.20 -5.49 -16.81
C TRP A 135 -0.42 -5.51 -15.50
N ASP A 136 0.91 -5.72 -15.55
CA ASP A 136 1.85 -5.74 -14.42
C ASP A 136 2.75 -4.50 -14.41
N GLN A 137 2.26 -3.35 -14.86
CA GLN A 137 3.01 -2.10 -14.82
C GLN A 137 3.32 -1.65 -13.38
N GLY A 138 2.56 -2.10 -12.39
CA GLY A 138 2.71 -1.72 -11.00
C GLY A 138 1.66 -0.73 -10.51
N TYR A 139 1.70 -0.51 -9.20
CA TYR A 139 0.96 0.54 -8.50
C TYR A 139 -0.53 0.63 -8.89
N GLU A 140 -1.05 1.84 -9.08
CA GLU A 140 -2.46 2.11 -9.35
C GLU A 140 -2.93 1.50 -10.67
N VAL A 141 -2.04 1.40 -11.67
CA VAL A 141 -2.36 0.83 -12.98
C VAL A 141 -2.74 -0.64 -12.84
N THR A 142 -1.87 -1.43 -12.19
CA THR A 142 -2.15 -2.84 -11.93
C THR A 142 -3.28 -3.01 -10.91
N ALA A 143 -3.39 -2.14 -9.90
CA ALA A 143 -4.48 -2.18 -8.93
C ALA A 143 -5.86 -2.03 -9.59
N HIS A 144 -6.03 -1.10 -10.53
CA HIS A 144 -7.28 -0.94 -11.29
C HIS A 144 -7.61 -2.17 -12.14
N PHE A 145 -6.61 -2.80 -12.76
CA PHE A 145 -6.82 -4.06 -13.48
C PHE A 145 -7.19 -5.23 -12.56
N LEU A 146 -6.54 -5.34 -11.41
CA LEU A 146 -6.89 -6.34 -10.40
C LEU A 146 -8.29 -6.12 -9.85
N HIS A 147 -8.74 -4.87 -9.74
CA HIS A 147 -10.12 -4.55 -9.39
C HIS A 147 -11.13 -4.97 -10.45
N TYR A 148 -10.80 -4.79 -11.73
CA TYR A 148 -11.59 -5.38 -12.82
C TYR A 148 -11.68 -6.92 -12.68
N CYS A 149 -10.56 -7.60 -12.45
CA CYS A 149 -10.53 -9.05 -12.24
C CYS A 149 -11.37 -9.49 -11.02
N ASP A 150 -11.29 -8.75 -9.90
CA ASP A 150 -12.09 -8.99 -8.68
C ASP A 150 -13.59 -8.77 -8.91
N ASN A 151 -13.97 -7.89 -9.83
CA ASN A 151 -15.37 -7.71 -10.23
C ASN A 151 -15.89 -8.83 -11.13
N LEU A 152 -15.00 -9.50 -11.90
CA LEU A 152 -15.38 -10.71 -12.65
C LEU A 152 -15.57 -11.91 -11.72
N LYS A 153 -14.77 -12.00 -10.65
CA LYS A 153 -14.87 -13.02 -9.61
C LYS A 153 -14.51 -12.41 -8.27
N ASN A 154 -15.52 -12.21 -7.43
CA ASN A 154 -15.33 -11.68 -6.08
C ASN A 154 -14.33 -12.54 -5.29
N GLY A 155 -13.27 -11.92 -4.77
CA GLY A 155 -12.20 -12.61 -4.05
C GLY A 155 -11.05 -13.09 -4.95
N PHE A 156 -11.04 -12.72 -6.23
CA PHE A 156 -9.98 -13.10 -7.17
C PHE A 156 -8.57 -12.81 -6.63
N VAL A 157 -8.35 -11.60 -6.10
CA VAL A 157 -7.00 -11.20 -5.62
C VAL A 157 -6.57 -12.04 -4.41
N ALA A 158 -7.50 -12.42 -3.54
CA ALA A 158 -7.21 -13.30 -2.41
C ALA A 158 -6.84 -14.72 -2.88
N ASP A 159 -7.59 -15.26 -3.84
CA ASP A 159 -7.30 -16.56 -4.46
C ASP A 159 -5.96 -16.54 -5.21
N LEU A 160 -5.65 -15.45 -5.92
CA LEU A 160 -4.37 -15.25 -6.60
C LEU A 160 -3.22 -15.25 -5.58
N ASN A 161 -3.31 -14.42 -4.54
CA ASN A 161 -2.32 -14.37 -3.46
C ASN A 161 -2.07 -15.74 -2.83
N LYS A 162 -3.13 -16.56 -2.65
CA LYS A 162 -2.98 -17.93 -2.16
C LYS A 162 -2.16 -18.81 -3.10
N LYS A 163 -2.30 -18.65 -4.42
CA LYS A 163 -1.49 -19.38 -5.41
C LYS A 163 -0.03 -18.88 -5.46
N LEU A 164 0.22 -17.62 -5.08
CA LEU A 164 1.58 -17.04 -5.00
C LEU A 164 2.42 -17.60 -3.84
N LYS A 165 1.91 -18.50 -3.00
CA LYS A 165 2.60 -18.96 -1.80
C LYS A 165 4.03 -19.49 -2.04
N THR A 166 4.27 -20.14 -3.17
CA THR A 166 5.57 -20.80 -3.45
C THR A 166 6.10 -20.60 -4.86
N ASP A 167 5.29 -20.12 -5.79
CA ASP A 167 5.66 -19.96 -7.20
C ASP A 167 4.77 -18.91 -7.87
N TYR A 168 5.12 -18.55 -9.11
CA TYR A 168 4.32 -17.70 -9.96
C TYR A 168 4.18 -18.29 -11.36
N SER A 169 2.97 -18.20 -11.92
CA SER A 169 2.71 -18.41 -13.34
C SER A 169 1.56 -17.54 -13.81
N GLU A 170 1.68 -16.94 -15.00
CA GLU A 170 0.58 -16.21 -15.65
C GLU A 170 -0.67 -17.09 -15.87
N SER A 171 -0.50 -18.42 -15.94
CA SER A 171 -1.63 -19.35 -16.07
C SER A 171 -2.60 -19.28 -14.88
N TYR A 172 -2.18 -18.73 -13.74
CA TYR A 172 -3.03 -18.57 -12.57
C TYR A 172 -4.27 -17.71 -12.85
N PHE A 173 -4.16 -16.72 -13.74
CA PHE A 173 -5.31 -15.95 -14.21
C PHE A 173 -6.30 -16.85 -14.96
N ASN A 174 -5.81 -17.73 -15.83
CA ASN A 174 -6.64 -18.68 -16.56
C ASN A 174 -7.28 -19.72 -15.62
N ASP A 175 -6.53 -20.23 -14.64
CA ASP A 175 -7.07 -21.15 -13.62
C ASP A 175 -8.24 -20.52 -12.83
N LEU A 176 -8.14 -19.21 -12.54
CA LEU A 176 -9.07 -18.52 -11.65
C LEU A 176 -10.26 -17.88 -12.38
N LEU A 177 -10.06 -17.40 -13.61
CA LEU A 177 -11.04 -16.62 -14.39
C LEU A 177 -11.40 -17.26 -15.75
N GLY A 178 -10.75 -18.36 -16.11
CA GLY A 178 -10.99 -19.07 -17.39
C GLY A 178 -10.45 -18.34 -18.62
N LYS A 179 -9.60 -17.33 -18.45
CA LYS A 179 -8.99 -16.55 -19.54
C LYS A 179 -7.51 -16.26 -19.27
N PRO A 180 -6.64 -16.27 -20.30
CA PRO A 180 -5.27 -15.78 -20.17
C PRO A 180 -5.21 -14.31 -19.75
N VAL A 181 -4.19 -13.92 -18.99
CA VAL A 181 -4.01 -12.54 -18.49
C VAL A 181 -3.97 -11.51 -19.61
N ALA A 182 -3.36 -11.83 -20.75
CA ALA A 182 -3.32 -10.97 -21.93
C ALA A 182 -4.73 -10.67 -22.48
N GLN A 183 -5.64 -11.66 -22.49
CA GLN A 183 -7.03 -11.44 -22.91
C GLN A 183 -7.77 -10.59 -21.87
N LEU A 184 -7.60 -10.87 -20.58
CA LEU A 184 -8.22 -10.09 -19.51
C LEU A 184 -7.79 -8.62 -19.57
N TRP A 185 -6.51 -8.35 -19.82
CA TRP A 185 -5.98 -6.99 -19.98
C TRP A 185 -6.59 -6.29 -21.20
N SER A 186 -6.67 -6.97 -22.35
CA SER A 186 -7.34 -6.43 -23.54
C SER A 186 -8.82 -6.13 -23.28
N ASP A 187 -9.53 -7.03 -22.61
CA ASP A 187 -10.95 -6.87 -22.25
C ASP A 187 -11.13 -5.65 -21.32
N TYR A 188 -10.25 -5.49 -20.32
CA TYR A 188 -10.20 -4.33 -19.44
C TYR A 188 -9.97 -3.03 -20.22
N LYS A 189 -8.95 -2.97 -21.09
CA LYS A 189 -8.65 -1.77 -21.89
C LYS A 189 -9.79 -1.38 -22.82
N ALA A 190 -10.49 -2.37 -23.41
CA ALA A 190 -11.63 -2.12 -24.28
C ALA A 190 -12.80 -1.39 -23.57
N MET A 191 -12.91 -1.48 -22.24
CA MET A 191 -13.93 -0.76 -21.48
C MET A 191 -13.71 0.76 -21.45
N TYR A 192 -12.52 1.25 -21.79
CA TYR A 192 -12.12 2.66 -21.65
C TYR A 192 -11.76 3.33 -22.98
N ASN A 193 -11.70 2.60 -24.10
CA ASN A 193 -11.33 3.12 -25.42
C ASN A 193 -12.52 3.72 -26.20
N ASN A 194 -13.40 4.46 -25.54
CA ASN A 194 -14.54 5.14 -26.20
C ASN A 194 -14.13 6.45 -26.87
#